data_AF-A0A851IRS6-F1
#
_entry.id   AF-A0A851IRS6-F1
#
_cell.length_a   1.000
_cell.length_b   1.000
_cell.length_c   1.000
_cell.angle_alpha   90.00
_cell.angle_beta   90.00
_cell.angle_gamma   90.00
#
_symmetry.space_group_name_H-M   'P 1'
#
loop_
_entity.id
_entity.type
_entity.pdbx_description
1 polymer ?
#
loop_
_entity_poly.entity_id
_entity_poly.type
_entity_poly.pdbx_seq_one_letter_code
_entity_poly.pdbx_strand_id
1 'polypeptide(L)'
;MDRQELLNINKNRKIEVESYHSSFDFDKYEITDENVIKEVTQTEEDIQQIGKFMAKKALEMGRKLKRIQQILSSHGTGTFVAWFNSLGLDKNMVYREINRWEQFEKYRNPAIAEASVRTLEYIKKNNDKLEEAEIVEILEDPLEAAKKIKEIEKKGKEEIEINFDEKIQKLSKKIEKAYKNIEKWEMEIKKLKSRNDDFEED
;
A
#
# COMPACT_ATOMS: atom_id res chain seq x y z
N MET A 1 17.52 24.46 -16.75
CA MET A 1 17.51 23.22 -17.53
C MET A 1 16.60 23.47 -18.73
N ASP A 2 17.18 23.64 -19.91
CA ASP A 2 16.51 24.14 -21.12
C ASP A 2 15.93 23.00 -21.98
N ARG A 3 14.91 23.29 -22.80
CA ARG A 3 14.23 22.32 -23.68
C ARG A 3 15.21 21.66 -24.66
N GLN A 4 16.28 22.35 -25.04
CA GLN A 4 17.34 21.81 -25.88
C GLN A 4 18.25 20.84 -25.12
N GLU A 5 18.46 21.00 -23.81
CA GLU A 5 19.18 20.03 -22.99
C GLU A 5 18.40 18.72 -22.88
N LEU A 6 17.07 18.77 -22.80
CA LEU A 6 16.23 17.57 -22.77
C LEU A 6 16.28 16.76 -24.08
N LEU A 7 16.40 17.43 -25.23
CA LEU A 7 16.54 16.75 -26.54
C LEU A 7 17.94 16.19 -26.76
N ASN A 8 18.98 16.81 -26.18
CA ASN A 8 20.38 16.38 -26.33
C ASN A 8 20.78 15.24 -25.38
N ILE A 9 20.04 14.99 -24.30
CA ILE A 9 20.29 13.84 -23.39
C ILE A 9 20.12 12.49 -24.13
N ASN A 10 19.30 12.43 -25.19
CA ASN A 10 19.08 11.21 -25.98
C ASN A 10 20.20 10.89 -27.00
N LYS A 11 21.08 11.84 -27.34
CA LYS A 11 22.09 11.60 -28.40
C LYS A 11 23.41 10.99 -27.92
N ASN A 12 23.76 11.11 -26.65
CA ASN A 12 25.12 10.80 -26.17
C ASN A 12 25.21 9.84 -24.98
N ARG A 13 24.16 9.08 -24.68
CA ARG A 13 24.24 8.02 -23.68
C ARG A 13 24.64 6.70 -24.32
N LYS A 14 25.96 6.48 -24.42
CA LYS A 14 26.54 5.13 -24.22
C LYS A 14 26.33 4.75 -22.75
N ILE A 15 25.07 4.59 -22.36
CA ILE A 15 24.75 3.71 -21.24
C ILE A 15 24.89 2.32 -21.85
N GLU A 16 25.54 1.40 -21.16
CA GLU A 16 25.39 -0.02 -21.47
C GLU A 16 23.90 -0.34 -21.30
N VAL A 17 23.15 -0.18 -22.39
CA VAL A 17 21.74 -0.52 -22.46
C VAL A 17 21.74 -2.04 -22.37
N GLU A 18 21.35 -2.59 -21.22
CA GLU A 18 20.77 -3.93 -21.22
C GLU A 18 19.74 -3.92 -22.34
N SER A 19 20.03 -4.64 -23.43
CA SER A 19 19.14 -4.60 -24.59
C SER A 19 17.77 -5.04 -24.11
N TYR A 20 16.75 -4.22 -24.36
CA TYR A 20 15.39 -4.56 -23.99
C TYR A 20 15.03 -5.90 -24.64
N HIS A 21 14.52 -6.83 -23.82
CA HIS A 21 13.98 -8.10 -24.31
C HIS A 21 12.49 -8.13 -23.97
N SER A 22 11.66 -8.31 -24.99
CA SER A 22 10.23 -8.50 -24.80
C SER A 22 9.99 -9.81 -24.04
N SER A 23 9.15 -9.75 -23.01
CA SER A 23 8.62 -10.94 -22.33
C SER A 23 7.33 -11.45 -22.96
N PHE A 24 6.89 -10.85 -24.07
CA PHE A 24 5.71 -11.26 -24.80
C PHE A 24 5.98 -12.56 -25.58
N ASP A 25 5.09 -13.53 -25.43
CA ASP A 25 5.18 -14.83 -26.10
C ASP A 25 4.61 -14.73 -27.52
N PHE A 26 5.45 -14.29 -28.48
CA PHE A 26 5.06 -14.11 -29.88
C PHE A 26 4.60 -15.41 -30.54
N ASP A 27 5.27 -16.52 -30.24
CA ASP A 27 4.99 -17.85 -30.80
C ASP A 27 3.57 -18.31 -30.45
N LYS A 28 3.14 -18.11 -29.19
CA LYS A 28 1.78 -18.45 -28.75
C LYS A 28 0.69 -17.73 -29.54
N TYR A 29 0.98 -16.55 -30.09
CA TYR A 29 0.04 -15.77 -30.90
C TYR A 29 0.32 -15.90 -32.41
N GLU A 30 1.10 -16.91 -32.80
CA GLU A 30 1.41 -17.22 -34.21
C GLU A 30 2.12 -16.08 -34.95
N ILE A 31 2.78 -15.17 -34.22
CA ILE A 31 3.56 -14.08 -34.80
C ILE A 31 4.98 -14.59 -35.02
N THR A 32 5.30 -14.93 -36.27
CA THR A 32 6.60 -15.52 -36.66
C THR A 32 7.44 -14.62 -37.58
N ASP A 33 6.87 -13.53 -38.08
CA ASP A 33 7.60 -12.56 -38.92
C ASP A 33 8.60 -11.77 -38.06
N GLU A 34 9.88 -12.00 -38.32
CA GLU A 34 11.00 -11.36 -37.60
C GLU A 34 10.96 -9.83 -37.66
N ASN A 35 10.48 -9.24 -38.77
CA ASN A 35 10.38 -7.78 -38.88
C ASN A 35 9.29 -7.23 -37.96
N VAL A 36 8.15 -7.94 -37.87
CA VAL A 36 7.05 -7.57 -36.97
C VAL A 36 7.49 -7.70 -35.52
N ILE A 37 8.13 -8.83 -35.15
CA ILE A 37 8.65 -9.04 -33.79
C ILE A 37 9.62 -7.91 -33.40
N LYS A 38 10.52 -7.53 -34.32
CA LYS A 38 11.48 -6.45 -34.08
C LYS A 38 10.80 -5.08 -33.90
N GLU A 39 9.82 -4.75 -34.75
CA GLU A 39 9.09 -3.47 -34.66
C GLU A 39 8.29 -3.37 -33.36
N VAL A 40 7.58 -4.44 -32.97
CA VAL A 40 6.85 -4.52 -31.71
C VAL A 40 7.80 -4.37 -30.52
N THR A 41 8.89 -5.14 -30.49
CA THR A 41 9.88 -5.08 -29.40
C THR A 41 10.47 -3.68 -29.24
N GLN A 42 10.81 -2.99 -30.35
CA GLN A 42 11.32 -1.63 -30.29
C GLN A 42 10.28 -0.64 -29.78
N THR A 43 9.03 -0.80 -30.21
CA THR A 43 7.91 0.04 -29.79
C THR A 43 7.60 -0.16 -28.31
N GLU A 44 7.68 -1.39 -27.80
CA GLU A 44 7.54 -1.70 -26.38
C GLU A 44 8.61 -0.98 -25.54
N GLU A 45 9.87 -1.02 -25.97
CA GLU A 45 10.96 -0.30 -25.32
C GLU A 45 10.67 1.21 -25.26
N ASP A 46 10.27 1.80 -26.40
CA ASP A 46 9.92 3.22 -26.49
C ASP A 46 8.77 3.58 -25.54
N ILE A 47 7.72 2.76 -25.48
CA ILE A 47 6.59 2.94 -24.56
C ILE A 47 7.06 2.92 -23.11
N GLN A 48 7.94 1.98 -22.73
CA GLN A 48 8.47 1.91 -21.38
C GLN A 48 9.30 3.15 -21.03
N GLN A 49 10.14 3.63 -21.95
CA GLN A 49 10.94 4.84 -21.74
C GLN A 49 10.06 6.09 -21.59
N ILE A 50 9.03 6.22 -22.43
CA ILE A 50 8.03 7.30 -22.34
C ILE A 50 7.31 7.24 -20.98
N GLY A 51 6.89 6.04 -20.55
CA GLY A 51 6.27 5.81 -19.24
C GLY A 51 7.14 6.31 -18.08
N LYS A 52 8.42 5.89 -18.05
CA LYS A 52 9.41 6.32 -17.04
C LYS A 52 9.60 7.84 -17.03
N PHE A 53 9.64 8.46 -18.21
CA PHE A 53 9.75 9.92 -18.33
C PHE A 53 8.50 10.63 -17.78
N MET A 54 7.31 10.17 -18.16
CA MET A 54 6.04 10.73 -17.68
C MET A 54 5.91 10.61 -16.16
N ALA A 55 6.28 9.46 -15.58
CA ALA A 55 6.30 9.24 -14.14
C ALA A 55 7.17 10.27 -13.40
N LYS A 56 8.39 10.52 -13.89
CA LYS A 56 9.29 11.54 -13.33
C LYS A 56 8.71 12.96 -13.44
N LYS A 57 8.04 13.27 -14.55
CA LYS A 57 7.39 14.57 -14.74
C LYS A 57 6.14 14.75 -13.87
N ALA A 58 5.35 13.70 -13.69
CA ALA A 58 4.23 13.70 -12.75
C ALA A 58 4.71 13.94 -11.30
N LEU A 59 5.80 13.27 -10.89
CA LEU A 59 6.41 13.50 -9.59
C LEU A 59 6.91 14.95 -9.41
N GLU A 60 7.57 15.52 -10.44
CA GLU A 60 8.01 16.91 -10.43
C GLU A 60 6.81 17.88 -10.30
N MET A 61 5.71 17.59 -10.97
CA MET A 61 4.47 18.34 -10.89
C MET A 61 3.86 18.27 -9.48
N GLY A 62 3.81 17.09 -8.87
CA GLY A 62 3.37 16.90 -7.48
C GLY A 62 4.14 17.79 -6.49
N ARG A 63 5.47 17.86 -6.63
CA ARG A 63 6.32 18.76 -5.84
C ARG A 63 5.92 20.22 -6.00
N LYS A 64 5.73 20.69 -7.24
CA LYS A 64 5.35 22.09 -7.52
C LYS A 64 3.96 22.40 -6.98
N LEU A 65 3.00 21.50 -7.16
CA LEU A 65 1.65 21.61 -6.62
C LEU A 65 1.66 21.71 -5.10
N LYS A 66 2.45 20.85 -4.41
CA LYS A 66 2.60 20.91 -2.95
C LYS A 66 3.17 22.24 -2.49
N ARG A 67 4.17 22.77 -3.21
CA ARG A 67 4.76 24.08 -2.90
C ARG A 67 3.74 25.21 -3.00
N ILE A 68 2.92 25.22 -4.06
CA ILE A 68 1.86 26.22 -4.22
C ILE A 68 0.77 26.05 -3.15
N GLN A 69 0.40 24.81 -2.82
CA GLN A 69 -0.52 24.53 -1.71
C GLN A 69 -0.02 25.14 -0.40
N GLN A 70 1.28 25.04 -0.09
CA GLN A 70 1.88 25.65 1.10
C GLN A 70 1.83 27.18 1.05
N ILE A 71 2.18 27.80 -0.09
CA ILE A 71 2.13 29.26 -0.26
C ILE A 71 0.69 29.76 -0.03
N LEU A 72 -0.28 29.11 -0.67
CA LEU A 72 -1.69 29.50 -0.61
C LEU A 72 -2.39 29.11 0.70
N SER A 73 -1.73 28.37 1.60
CA SER A 73 -2.33 27.91 2.88
C SER A 73 -2.65 29.03 3.86
N SER A 74 -1.96 30.18 3.74
CA SER A 74 -2.19 31.37 4.56
C SER A 74 -3.28 32.30 4.02
N HIS A 75 -3.90 31.95 2.89
CA HIS A 75 -4.96 32.72 2.25
C HIS A 75 -6.34 32.10 2.51
N GLY A 76 -7.40 32.69 1.95
CA GLY A 76 -8.77 32.25 2.17
C GLY A 76 -8.99 30.76 1.86
N THR A 77 -9.88 30.11 2.63
CA THR A 77 -10.23 28.70 2.43
C THR A 77 -10.64 28.45 0.98
N GLY A 78 -10.08 27.41 0.36
CA GLY A 78 -10.38 27.06 -1.03
C GLY A 78 -9.55 27.80 -2.08
N THR A 79 -8.67 28.74 -1.70
CA THR A 79 -7.81 29.47 -2.66
C THR A 79 -6.98 28.54 -3.54
N PHE A 80 -6.38 27.49 -2.97
CA PHE A 80 -5.63 26.50 -3.75
C PHE A 80 -6.50 25.78 -4.79
N VAL A 81 -7.75 25.46 -4.43
CA VAL A 81 -8.71 24.79 -5.33
C VAL A 81 -9.13 25.70 -6.46
N ALA A 82 -9.48 26.96 -6.15
CA ALA A 82 -9.80 27.95 -7.17
C ALA A 82 -8.62 28.18 -8.14
N TRP A 83 -7.40 28.23 -7.61
CA TRP A 83 -6.19 28.41 -8.41
C TRP A 83 -5.97 27.27 -9.40
N PHE A 84 -5.94 26.00 -8.97
CA PHE A 84 -5.69 24.91 -9.92
C PHE A 84 -6.86 24.69 -10.88
N ASN A 85 -8.11 24.98 -10.46
CA ASN A 85 -9.27 24.96 -11.35
C ASN A 85 -9.13 26.00 -12.47
N SER A 86 -8.56 27.18 -12.19
CA SER A 86 -8.30 28.20 -13.21
C SER A 86 -7.28 27.77 -14.28
N LEU A 87 -6.45 26.77 -13.96
CA LEU A 87 -5.52 26.13 -14.89
C LEU A 87 -6.13 24.95 -15.65
N GLY A 88 -7.40 24.60 -15.39
CA GLY A 88 -8.07 23.44 -15.96
C GLY A 88 -7.60 22.10 -15.40
N LEU A 89 -6.96 22.09 -14.22
CA LEU A 89 -6.47 20.84 -13.62
C LEU A 89 -7.58 20.11 -12.85
N ASP A 90 -7.65 18.80 -13.06
CA ASP A 90 -8.58 17.93 -12.33
C ASP A 90 -8.17 17.81 -10.85
N LYS A 91 -9.16 17.91 -9.97
CA LYS A 91 -8.98 17.81 -8.51
C LYS A 91 -8.33 16.49 -8.11
N ASN A 92 -8.80 15.37 -8.64
CA ASN A 92 -8.30 14.06 -8.24
C ASN A 92 -6.85 13.88 -8.69
N MET A 93 -6.52 14.33 -9.90
CA MET A 93 -5.15 14.37 -10.41
C MET A 93 -4.23 15.22 -9.51
N VAL A 94 -4.63 16.46 -9.18
CA VAL A 94 -3.80 17.35 -8.35
C VAL A 94 -3.49 16.72 -7.00
N TYR A 95 -4.51 16.22 -6.28
CA TYR A 95 -4.28 15.62 -4.97
C TYR A 95 -3.55 14.28 -5.04
N ARG A 96 -3.72 13.51 -6.11
CA ARG A 96 -2.97 12.28 -6.34
C ARG A 96 -1.48 12.55 -6.54
N GLU A 97 -1.11 13.54 -7.37
CA GLU A 97 0.31 13.84 -7.60
C GLU A 97 0.97 14.50 -6.39
N ILE A 98 0.23 15.34 -5.64
CA ILE A 98 0.70 15.82 -4.33
C ILE A 98 0.98 14.64 -3.40
N ASN A 99 0.04 13.69 -3.30
CA ASN A 99 0.22 12.55 -2.42
C ASN A 99 1.39 11.66 -2.84
N ARG A 100 1.56 11.42 -4.14
CA ARG A 100 2.72 10.70 -4.70
C ARG A 100 4.03 11.38 -4.31
N TRP A 101 4.09 12.71 -4.40
CA TRP A 101 5.25 13.48 -3.95
C TRP A 101 5.50 13.34 -2.45
N GLU A 102 4.47 13.45 -1.62
CA GLU A 102 4.60 13.29 -0.16
C GLU A 102 5.12 11.90 0.22
N GLN A 103 4.66 10.85 -0.45
CA GLN A 103 5.18 9.50 -0.25
C GLN A 103 6.65 9.38 -0.69
N PHE A 104 7.00 9.95 -1.84
CA PHE A 104 8.40 9.98 -2.30
C PHE A 104 9.31 10.73 -1.31
N GLU A 105 8.85 11.85 -0.78
CA GLU A 105 9.58 12.62 0.23
C GLU A 105 9.74 11.84 1.54
N LYS A 106 8.72 11.09 1.95
CA LYS A 106 8.73 10.29 3.17
C LYS A 106 9.67 9.09 3.07
N TYR A 107 9.52 8.25 2.05
CA TYR A 107 10.23 6.97 1.94
C TYR A 107 11.52 7.05 1.12
N ARG A 108 11.79 8.18 0.45
CA ARG A 108 12.97 8.40 -0.40
C ARG A 108 13.19 7.31 -1.47
N ASN A 109 12.12 6.62 -1.88
CA ASN A 109 12.17 5.54 -2.84
C ASN A 109 11.75 6.03 -4.25
N PRO A 110 12.65 5.96 -5.26
CA PRO A 110 12.35 6.42 -6.62
C PRO A 110 11.25 5.62 -7.33
N ALA A 111 11.01 4.37 -6.96
CA ALA A 111 9.96 3.54 -7.55
C ALA A 111 8.54 4.09 -7.31
N ILE A 112 8.37 4.98 -6.31
CA ILE A 112 7.11 5.72 -6.07
C ILE A 112 6.70 6.55 -7.29
N ALA A 113 7.65 7.02 -8.10
CA ALA A 113 7.33 7.75 -9.32
C ALA A 113 6.49 6.91 -10.29
N GLU A 114 6.77 5.62 -10.37
CA GLU A 114 6.21 4.68 -11.36
C GLU A 114 5.10 3.79 -10.75
N ALA A 115 5.00 3.74 -9.43
CA ALA A 115 4.01 2.93 -8.71
C ALA A 115 2.56 3.22 -9.16
N SER A 116 1.74 2.17 -9.18
CA SER A 116 0.32 2.28 -9.51
C SER A 116 -0.43 3.10 -8.46
N VAL A 117 -1.55 3.73 -8.85
CA VAL A 117 -2.42 4.47 -7.91
C VAL A 117 -2.89 3.56 -6.78
N ARG A 118 -3.25 2.31 -7.10
CA ARG A 118 -3.70 1.31 -6.12
C ARG A 118 -2.60 0.99 -5.09
N THR A 119 -1.36 0.83 -5.55
CA THR A 119 -0.20 0.57 -4.68
C THR A 119 0.01 1.74 -3.71
N LEU A 120 -0.01 2.97 -4.21
CA LEU A 120 0.16 4.17 -3.38
C LEU A 120 -0.99 4.36 -2.38
N GLU A 121 -2.23 4.06 -2.79
CA GLU A 121 -3.37 4.09 -1.88
C GLU A 121 -3.27 3.04 -0.78
N TYR A 122 -2.80 1.82 -1.11
CA TYR A 122 -2.60 0.76 -0.13
C TYR A 122 -1.54 1.16 0.90
N ILE A 123 -0.38 1.64 0.45
CA ILE A 123 0.69 2.13 1.34
C ILE A 123 0.17 3.24 2.24
N LYS A 124 -0.55 4.21 1.67
CA LYS A 124 -1.13 5.32 2.43
C LYS A 124 -2.11 4.85 3.52
N LYS A 125 -3.01 3.91 3.19
CA LYS A 125 -4.02 3.40 4.14
C LYS A 125 -3.42 2.55 5.26
N ASN A 126 -2.28 1.91 5.00
CA ASN A 126 -1.62 1.00 5.94
C ASN A 126 -0.29 1.54 6.47
N ASN A 127 -0.06 2.84 6.35
CA ASN A 127 1.21 3.47 6.71
C ASN A 127 1.64 3.23 8.17
N ASP A 128 0.69 3.03 9.08
CA ASP A 128 1.00 2.80 10.51
C ASP A 128 1.22 1.32 10.83
N LYS A 129 1.01 0.43 9.86
CA LYS A 129 1.11 -1.02 10.00
C LYS A 129 2.23 -1.64 9.18
N LEU A 130 2.56 -1.02 8.04
CA LEU A 130 3.62 -1.50 7.17
C LEU A 130 4.98 -1.05 7.67
N GLU A 131 5.92 -1.98 7.72
CA GLU A 131 7.32 -1.65 7.92
C GLU A 131 7.92 -1.06 6.64
N GLU A 132 8.99 -0.27 6.79
CA GLU A 132 9.68 0.35 5.65
C GLU A 132 10.21 -0.71 4.66
N ALA A 133 10.65 -1.87 5.17
CA ALA A 133 11.10 -3.01 4.37
C ALA A 133 9.97 -3.57 3.48
N GLU A 134 8.76 -3.73 4.02
CA GLU A 134 7.59 -4.21 3.27
C GLU A 134 7.20 -3.20 2.17
N ILE A 135 7.32 -1.90 2.46
CA ILE A 135 7.04 -0.85 1.47
C ILE A 135 8.05 -0.91 0.32
N VAL A 136 9.34 -1.10 0.63
CA VAL A 136 10.38 -1.28 -0.39
C VAL A 136 10.08 -2.52 -1.23
N GLU A 137 9.71 -3.63 -0.60
CA GLU A 137 9.41 -4.88 -1.30
C GLU A 137 8.22 -4.71 -2.25
N ILE A 138 7.13 -4.06 -1.82
CA ILE A 138 5.95 -3.76 -2.66
C ILE A 138 6.34 -2.88 -3.87
N LEU A 139 7.26 -1.95 -3.69
CA LEU A 139 7.64 -0.95 -4.71
C LEU A 139 8.72 -1.46 -5.67
N GLU A 140 9.43 -2.52 -5.33
CA GLU A 140 10.55 -3.07 -6.11
C GLU A 140 10.13 -3.52 -7.52
N ASP A 141 9.00 -4.22 -7.62
CA ASP A 141 8.45 -4.68 -8.90
C ASP A 141 6.96 -4.31 -9.01
N PRO A 142 6.59 -3.36 -9.89
CA PRO A 142 5.20 -2.99 -10.13
C PRO A 142 4.30 -4.16 -10.56
N LEU A 143 4.83 -5.18 -11.25
CA LEU A 143 4.06 -6.35 -11.71
C LEU A 143 3.69 -7.27 -10.55
N GLU A 144 4.62 -7.43 -9.59
CA GLU A 144 4.45 -8.29 -8.42
C GLU A 144 3.86 -7.56 -7.21
N ALA A 145 3.80 -6.23 -7.23
CA ALA A 145 3.27 -5.39 -6.15
C ALA A 145 1.90 -5.89 -5.65
N ALA A 146 1.00 -6.27 -6.55
CA ALA A 146 -0.33 -6.78 -6.19
C ALA A 146 -0.29 -8.14 -5.49
N LYS A 147 0.67 -9.01 -5.83
CA LYS A 147 0.84 -10.31 -5.15
C LYS A 147 1.46 -10.10 -3.77
N LYS A 148 2.52 -9.30 -3.68
CA LYS A 148 3.19 -8.92 -2.42
C LYS A 148 2.21 -8.30 -1.42
N ILE A 149 1.35 -7.38 -1.87
CA ILE A 149 0.28 -6.80 -1.04
C ILE A 149 -0.65 -7.88 -0.47
N LYS A 150 -1.08 -8.86 -1.28
CA LYS A 150 -1.96 -9.94 -0.81
C LYS A 150 -1.28 -10.85 0.22
N GLU A 151 0.01 -11.11 0.04
CA GLU A 151 0.79 -11.93 0.98
C GLU A 151 0.91 -11.26 2.34
N ILE A 152 1.20 -9.94 2.36
CA ILE A 152 1.25 -9.14 3.59
C ILE A 152 -0.13 -9.12 4.27
N GLU A 153 -1.22 -8.89 3.52
CA GLU A 153 -2.58 -8.93 4.06
C GLU A 153 -2.95 -10.31 4.65
N LYS A 154 -2.43 -11.40 4.06
CA LYS A 154 -2.66 -12.76 4.56
C LYS A 154 -1.90 -13.02 5.86
N LYS A 155 -0.61 -12.68 5.91
CA LYS A 155 0.21 -12.79 7.13
C LYS A 155 -0.43 -12.03 8.30
N GLY A 156 -0.86 -10.80 8.06
CA GLY A 156 -1.53 -9.99 9.09
C GLY A 156 -2.85 -10.60 9.60
N LYS A 157 -3.60 -11.34 8.77
CA LYS A 157 -4.80 -12.05 9.22
C LYS A 157 -4.48 -13.27 10.09
N GLU A 158 -3.47 -14.05 9.69
CA GLU A 158 -3.02 -15.23 10.44
C GLU A 158 -2.50 -14.83 11.84
N GLU A 159 -1.74 -13.74 11.96
CA GLU A 159 -1.28 -13.22 13.25
C GLU A 159 -2.42 -12.74 14.16
N ILE A 160 -3.45 -12.10 13.59
CA ILE A 160 -4.64 -11.67 14.33
C ILE A 160 -5.43 -12.88 14.85
N GLU A 161 -5.56 -13.94 14.05
CA GLU A 161 -6.25 -15.18 14.42
C GLU A 161 -5.57 -15.88 15.60
N ILE A 162 -4.24 -15.98 15.58
CA ILE A 162 -3.43 -16.49 16.70
C ILE A 162 -3.66 -15.67 17.99
N ASN A 163 -3.78 -14.33 17.88
CA ASN A 163 -4.05 -13.47 19.04
C ASN A 163 -5.44 -13.70 19.65
N PHE A 164 -6.45 -13.99 18.83
CA PHE A 164 -7.80 -14.29 19.30
C PHE A 164 -7.84 -15.63 20.04
N ASP A 165 -7.15 -16.66 19.55
CA ASP A 165 -7.07 -17.97 20.21
C ASP A 165 -6.46 -17.87 21.61
N GLU A 166 -5.40 -17.09 21.80
CA GLU A 166 -4.83 -16.86 23.13
C GLU A 166 -5.80 -16.15 24.09
N LYS A 167 -6.56 -15.18 23.59
CA LYS A 167 -7.59 -14.49 24.38
C LYS A 167 -8.73 -15.43 24.74
N ILE A 168 -9.18 -16.27 23.81
CA ILE A 168 -10.20 -17.29 24.02
C ILE A 168 -9.72 -18.27 25.10
N GLN A 169 -8.49 -18.79 25.02
CA GLN A 169 -7.95 -19.69 26.04
C GLN A 169 -7.90 -19.06 27.43
N LYS A 170 -7.51 -17.77 27.53
CA LYS A 170 -7.51 -17.04 28.82
C LYS A 170 -8.92 -16.87 29.38
N LEU A 171 -9.90 -16.57 28.52
CA LEU A 171 -11.30 -16.47 28.92
C LEU A 171 -11.87 -17.82 29.35
N SER A 172 -11.60 -18.90 28.61
CA SER A 172 -12.02 -20.25 28.95
C SER A 172 -11.48 -20.69 30.32
N LYS A 173 -10.21 -20.40 30.64
CA LYS A 173 -9.64 -20.67 31.98
C LYS A 173 -10.33 -19.86 33.08
N LYS A 174 -10.76 -18.63 32.82
CA LYS A 174 -11.52 -17.82 33.79
C LYS A 174 -12.93 -18.39 34.01
N ILE A 175 -13.59 -18.80 32.95
CA ILE A 175 -14.92 -19.43 32.98
C ILE A 175 -14.85 -20.74 33.78
N GLU A 176 -13.86 -21.59 33.52
CA GLU A 176 -13.69 -22.86 34.25
C GLU A 176 -13.46 -22.64 35.76
N LYS A 177 -12.65 -21.64 36.12
CA LYS A 177 -12.48 -21.25 37.53
C LYS A 177 -13.78 -20.76 38.16
N ALA A 178 -14.57 -19.99 37.43
CA ALA A 178 -15.87 -19.51 37.92
C ALA A 178 -16.83 -20.68 38.18
N TYR A 179 -16.91 -21.65 37.26
CA TYR A 179 -17.73 -22.86 37.45
C TYR A 179 -17.32 -23.67 38.68
N LYS A 180 -16.00 -23.88 38.90
CA LYS A 180 -15.51 -24.57 40.11
C LYS A 180 -15.86 -23.84 41.41
N ASN A 181 -15.92 -22.51 41.38
CA ASN A 181 -16.33 -21.73 42.54
C ASN A 181 -17.83 -21.82 42.80
N ILE A 182 -18.65 -21.78 41.74
CA ILE A 182 -20.10 -21.98 41.84
C ILE A 182 -20.40 -23.35 42.47
N GLU A 183 -19.76 -24.41 41.99
CA GLU A 183 -19.96 -25.77 42.50
C GLU A 183 -19.61 -25.88 44.00
N LYS A 184 -18.53 -25.21 44.44
CA LYS A 184 -18.17 -25.14 45.87
C LYS A 184 -19.23 -24.41 46.69
N TRP A 185 -19.70 -23.26 46.22
CA TRP A 185 -20.74 -22.49 46.90
C TRP A 185 -22.07 -23.26 46.97
N GLU A 186 -22.44 -23.99 45.92
CA GLU A 186 -23.61 -24.87 45.92
C GLU A 186 -23.50 -26.00 46.97
N MET A 187 -22.33 -26.64 47.07
CA MET A 187 -22.08 -27.63 48.12
C MET A 187 -22.18 -27.03 49.54
N GLU A 188 -21.69 -25.81 49.72
CA GLU A 188 -21.70 -25.12 51.01
C GLU A 188 -23.13 -24.72 51.41
N ILE A 189 -23.92 -24.20 50.46
CA ILE A 189 -25.35 -23.95 50.65
C ILE A 189 -26.09 -25.24 51.03
N LYS A 190 -25.79 -26.36 50.35
CA LYS A 190 -26.44 -27.65 50.66
C LYS A 190 -26.13 -28.11 52.09
N LYS A 191 -24.88 -27.98 52.54
CA LYS A 191 -24.48 -28.29 53.93
C LYS A 191 -25.19 -27.41 54.96
N LEU A 192 -25.30 -26.11 54.67
CA LEU A 192 -25.99 -25.17 55.56
C LEU A 192 -27.48 -25.48 55.69
N LYS A 193 -28.14 -25.87 54.59
CA LYS A 193 -29.56 -26.30 54.62
C LYS A 193 -29.75 -27.55 55.47
N SER A 194 -28.94 -28.59 55.24
CA SER A 194 -29.02 -29.84 56.03
C SER A 194 -28.79 -29.63 57.53
N ARG A 195 -27.98 -28.63 57.90
CA ARG A 195 -27.68 -28.31 59.31
C ARG A 195 -28.79 -27.49 59.98
N ASN A 196 -29.66 -26.82 59.22
CA ASN A 196 -30.81 -26.11 59.77
C ASN A 196 -31.99 -27.06 60.03
N ASP A 197 -32.14 -28.11 59.22
CA ASP A 197 -33.18 -29.13 59.42
C ASP A 197 -32.97 -29.90 60.75
N ASP A 198 -31.72 -30.11 61.19
CA ASP A 198 -31.38 -30.76 62.48
C ASP A 198 -31.70 -29.89 63.73
N PHE A 199 -32.03 -28.60 63.57
CA PHE A 199 -32.34 -27.68 64.69
C PHE A 199 -33.84 -27.42 64.87
N GLU A 200 -34.70 -27.93 64.00
CA GLU A 200 -36.17 -27.78 64.10
C GLU A 200 -36.88 -29.02 64.68
N GLU A 201 -36.14 -30.07 65.10
CA GLU A 201 -36.68 -31.33 65.68
C GLU A 201 -36.47 -31.53 67.21
N ASP A 202 -36.02 -30.52 67.96
CA ASP A 202 -36.02 -30.50 69.45
C ASP A 202 -37.14 -29.61 70.02
#